data_AF-A0A2G4FTC1-F1
#
_entry.id   AF-A0A2G4FTC1-F1
#
_cell.length_a   1.000
_cell.length_b   1.000
_cell.length_c   1.000
_cell.angle_alpha   90.00
_cell.angle_beta   90.00
_cell.angle_gamma   90.00
#
_symmetry.space_group_name_H-M   'P 1'
#
loop_
_entity.id
_entity.type
_entity.pdbx_description
1 polymer ?
#
loop_
_entity_poly.entity_id
_entity_poly.type
_entity_poly.pdbx_seq_one_letter_code
_entity_poly.pdbx_strand_id
1 'polypeptide(L)'
;MAVKIRLRREGRKKTPMYRIVIADSKAPRDGRFIEIIGQYQPQLGENALNLKHDRVEYWMNVGALPTDTVRSLLRRAGILKSRHEARLAVKLQGSAVALPEA
;
A
#
# COMPACT_ATOMS: atom_id res chain seq x y z
N MET A 1 -10.24 14.18 7.92
CA MET A 1 -10.91 13.08 7.21
C MET A 1 -9.90 12.56 6.20
N ALA A 2 -8.95 11.76 6.66
CA ALA A 2 -7.85 11.28 5.84
C ALA A 2 -7.71 9.77 6.04
N VAL A 3 -7.96 9.00 4.98
CA VAL A 3 -7.84 7.55 5.02
C VAL A 3 -6.36 7.17 4.95
N LYS A 4 -5.91 6.35 5.88
CA LYS A 4 -4.53 5.87 5.97
C LYS A 4 -4.46 4.36 5.84
N ILE A 5 -3.39 3.90 5.20
CA ILE A 5 -2.97 2.50 5.21
C ILE A 5 -1.98 2.33 6.36
N ARG A 6 -2.38 1.60 7.40
CA ARG A 6 -1.61 1.47 8.65
C ARG A 6 -1.57 0.04 9.15
N LEU A 7 -0.61 -0.21 10.05
CA LEU A 7 -0.50 -1.48 10.76
C LEU A 7 -1.36 -1.45 12.02
N ARG A 8 -2.24 -2.43 12.14
CA ARG A 8 -2.93 -2.77 13.39
C ARG A 8 -2.16 -3.90 14.06
N ARG A 9 -1.87 -3.77 15.35
CA ARG A 9 -1.13 -4.81 16.08
C ARG A 9 -2.10 -5.91 16.47
N GLU A 10 -1.70 -7.13 16.17
CA GLU A 10 -2.35 -8.36 16.58
C GLU A 10 -1.28 -9.28 17.20
N GLY A 11 -1.72 -10.42 17.73
CA GLY A 11 -0.83 -11.44 18.29
C GLY A 11 -0.57 -11.29 19.78
N ARG A 12 0.41 -12.07 20.28
CA ARG A 12 0.66 -12.21 21.72
C ARG A 12 1.99 -11.56 22.11
N LYS A 13 2.29 -11.57 23.41
CA LYS A 13 3.59 -11.15 23.92
C LYS A 13 4.69 -11.99 23.24
N LYS A 14 5.76 -11.33 22.78
CA LYS A 14 6.90 -11.92 22.03
C LYS A 14 6.56 -12.54 20.66
N THR A 15 5.32 -12.45 20.18
CA THR A 15 4.90 -12.91 18.84
C THR A 15 4.11 -11.81 18.12
N PRO A 16 4.81 -10.78 17.60
CA PRO A 16 4.17 -9.69 16.86
C PRO A 16 3.53 -10.16 15.56
N MET A 17 2.23 -9.93 15.41
CA MET A 17 1.53 -10.02 14.13
C MET A 17 0.92 -8.66 13.81
N TYR A 18 0.88 -8.29 12.54
CA TYR A 18 0.26 -7.03 12.13
C TYR A 18 -0.74 -7.29 11.02
N ARG A 19 -1.91 -6.66 11.10
CA ARG A 19 -2.83 -6.57 9.98
C ARG A 19 -2.62 -5.23 9.28
N ILE A 20 -2.56 -5.26 7.96
CA ILE A 20 -2.50 -4.05 7.14
C ILE A 20 -3.95 -3.65 6.87
N VAL A 21 -4.34 -2.51 7.43
CA VAL A 21 -5.74 -2.06 7.44
C VAL A 21 -5.87 -0.68 6.84
N ILE A 22 -7.02 -0.45 6.22
CA ILE A 22 -7.49 0.86 5.77
C ILE A 22 -8.35 1.43 6.89
N ALA A 23 -7.98 2.59 7.42
CA ALA A 23 -8.73 3.24 8.48
C ALA A 23 -8.65 4.77 8.36
N ASP A 24 -9.61 5.47 8.95
CA ASP A 24 -9.50 6.93 9.12
C ASP A 24 -8.33 7.25 10.07
N SER A 25 -7.61 8.33 9.79
CA SER A 25 -6.48 8.81 10.57
C SER A 25 -6.80 9.07 12.05
N LYS A 26 -8.05 9.43 12.38
CA LYS A 26 -8.50 9.72 13.74
C LYS A 26 -8.90 8.47 14.53
N ALA A 27 -9.14 7.34 13.86
CA ALA A 27 -9.53 6.11 14.54
C ALA A 27 -8.39 5.58 15.42
N PRO A 28 -8.66 4.99 16.60
CA PRO A 28 -7.61 4.41 17.43
C PRO A 28 -6.95 3.20 16.73
N ARG A 29 -5.71 2.86 17.10
CA ARG A 29 -4.89 1.84 16.40
C ARG A 29 -5.63 0.52 16.17
N ASP A 30 -6.25 0.01 17.23
CA ASP A 30 -6.93 -1.29 17.24
C ASP A 30 -8.46 -1.18 17.16
N GLY A 31 -8.97 0.01 16.81
CA GLY A 31 -10.40 0.28 16.70
C GLY A 31 -11.00 -0.07 15.35
N ARG A 32 -12.08 0.67 15.01
CA ARG A 32 -12.81 0.52 13.74
C ARG A 32 -11.89 0.80 12.55
N PHE A 33 -11.96 -0.08 11.57
CA PHE A 33 -11.31 0.04 10.27
C PHE A 33 -12.33 -0.23 9.16
N ILE A 34 -11.98 0.12 7.93
CA ILE A 34 -12.83 -0.04 6.75
C ILE A 34 -12.61 -1.42 6.14
N GLU A 35 -11.35 -1.78 5.86
CA GLU A 35 -10.99 -3.03 5.19
C GLU A 35 -9.61 -3.54 5.64
N ILE A 36 -9.42 -4.87 5.61
CA ILE A 36 -8.13 -5.54 5.78
C ILE A 36 -7.60 -5.92 4.39
N ILE A 37 -6.44 -5.38 4.02
CA ILE A 37 -5.83 -5.58 2.69
C ILE A 37 -4.63 -6.54 2.73
N GLY A 38 -4.17 -6.91 3.93
CA GLY A 38 -3.05 -7.83 4.08
C GLY A 38 -2.65 -8.07 5.53
N GLN A 39 -1.56 -8.82 5.68
CA GLN A 39 -0.95 -9.16 6.95
C GLN A 39 0.58 -9.10 6.85
N TYR A 40 1.20 -8.76 7.96
CA TYR A 40 2.64 -8.71 8.12
C TYR A 40 3.05 -9.40 9.41
N GLN A 41 3.88 -10.43 9.31
CA GLN A 41 4.42 -11.21 10.42
C GLN A 41 5.94 -11.23 10.33
N PRO A 42 6.67 -10.36 11.06
CA PRO A 42 8.12 -10.27 10.98
C PRO A 42 8.86 -11.59 11.25
N GLN A 43 8.27 -12.48 12.06
CA GLN A 43 8.89 -13.75 12.45
C GLN A 43 8.98 -14.77 11.31
N LEU A 44 8.17 -14.63 10.26
CA LEU A 44 8.16 -15.57 9.14
C LEU A 44 9.24 -15.27 8.07
N GLY A 45 10.09 -14.28 8.29
CA GLY A 45 11.24 -13.98 7.43
C GLY A 45 10.86 -13.59 5.99
N GLU A 46 11.04 -14.51 5.05
CA GLU A 46 10.74 -14.30 3.63
C GLU A 46 9.22 -14.27 3.37
N ASN A 47 8.46 -15.14 4.04
CA ASN A 47 6.99 -15.21 3.95
C ASN A 47 6.28 -14.24 4.90
N ALA A 48 7.00 -13.22 5.37
CA ALA A 48 6.50 -12.28 6.36
C ALA A 48 5.35 -11.40 5.84
N LEU A 49 5.15 -11.26 4.53
CA LEU A 49 4.20 -10.31 3.95
C LEU A 49 3.21 -11.04 3.04
N ASN A 50 1.92 -10.86 3.32
CA ASN A 50 0.85 -11.30 2.44
C ASN A 50 -0.08 -10.11 2.17
N LEU A 51 -0.28 -9.79 0.90
CA LEU A 51 -0.95 -8.57 0.45
C LEU A 51 -1.92 -8.88 -0.70
N LYS A 52 -3.10 -8.25 -0.66
CA LYS A 52 -4.03 -8.22 -1.79
C LYS A 52 -3.69 -7.05 -2.71
N HIS A 53 -2.96 -7.32 -3.78
CA HIS A 53 -2.44 -6.29 -4.70
C HIS A 53 -3.53 -5.37 -5.25
N ASP A 54 -4.62 -5.93 -5.77
CA ASP A 54 -5.72 -5.17 -6.40
C ASP A 54 -6.35 -4.15 -5.44
N ARG A 55 -6.54 -4.54 -4.17
CA ARG A 55 -7.15 -3.68 -3.17
C ARG A 55 -6.22 -2.56 -2.74
N VAL A 56 -4.91 -2.83 -2.67
CA VAL A 56 -3.92 -1.82 -2.33
C VAL A 56 -3.86 -0.76 -3.42
N GLU A 57 -3.84 -1.16 -4.67
CA GLU A 57 -3.84 -0.24 -5.80
C GLU A 57 -5.11 0.61 -5.84
N TYR A 58 -6.28 -0.01 -5.66
CA TYR A 58 -7.55 0.69 -5.55
C TYR A 58 -7.51 1.79 -4.48
N TRP A 59 -7.13 1.46 -3.25
CA TRP A 59 -7.11 2.43 -2.15
C TRP A 59 -6.07 3.52 -2.35
N MET A 60 -4.92 3.20 -2.95
CA MET A 60 -3.91 4.19 -3.32
C MET A 60 -4.38 5.14 -4.42
N ASN A 61 -5.28 4.70 -5.31
CA ASN A 61 -5.89 5.55 -6.35
C ASN A 61 -7.01 6.43 -5.78
N VAL A 62 -7.77 5.93 -4.80
CA VAL A 62 -8.76 6.73 -4.04
C VAL A 62 -8.10 7.80 -3.15
N GLY A 63 -6.77 7.72 -2.95
CA GLY A 63 -6.00 8.73 -2.21
C GLY A 63 -5.65 8.32 -0.78
N ALA A 64 -5.75 7.03 -0.43
CA ALA A 64 -5.29 6.54 0.86
C ALA A 64 -3.76 6.69 0.98
N LEU A 65 -3.31 7.26 2.10
CA LEU A 65 -1.89 7.51 2.34
C LEU A 65 -1.27 6.40 3.19
N PRO A 66 -0.21 5.71 2.73
CA PRO A 66 0.48 4.73 3.54
C PRO A 66 1.40 5.39 4.58
N THR A 67 1.39 4.84 5.79
CA THR A 67 2.39 5.13 6.85
C THR A 67 3.80 4.67 6.43
N ASP A 68 4.85 5.16 7.09
CA ASP A 68 6.24 4.93 6.66
C ASP A 68 6.64 3.46 6.62
N THR A 69 6.29 2.67 7.65
CA THR A 69 6.56 1.22 7.67
C THR A 69 5.78 0.49 6.58
N VAL A 70 4.51 0.83 6.38
CA VAL A 70 3.69 0.24 5.31
C VAL A 70 4.27 0.60 3.94
N ARG A 71 4.74 1.82 3.75
CA ARG A 71 5.43 2.25 2.53
C ARG A 71 6.66 1.39 2.25
N SER A 72 7.48 1.10 3.25
CA SER A 72 8.63 0.20 3.11
C SER A 72 8.21 -1.22 2.74
N LEU A 73 7.13 -1.74 3.33
CA LEU A 73 6.58 -3.05 2.97
C LEU A 73 6.06 -3.08 1.52
N LEU A 74 5.34 -2.04 1.09
CA LEU A 74 4.86 -1.90 -0.28
C LEU A 74 6.00 -1.76 -1.29
N ARG A 75 7.12 -1.13 -0.91
CA ARG A 75 8.35 -1.09 -1.72
C ARG A 75 8.95 -2.48 -1.87
N ARG A 76 9.07 -3.23 -0.76
CA ARG A 76 9.57 -4.61 -0.77
C ARG A 76 8.69 -5.53 -1.63
N ALA A 77 7.39 -5.29 -1.65
CA ALA A 77 6.44 -6.02 -2.50
C ALA A 77 6.43 -5.59 -3.99
N GLY A 78 7.23 -4.59 -4.39
CA GLY A 78 7.31 -4.12 -5.78
C GLY A 78 6.14 -3.25 -6.26
N ILE A 79 5.08 -3.08 -5.46
CA ILE A 79 3.86 -2.36 -5.84
C ILE A 79 4.15 -0.89 -6.17
N LEU A 80 4.96 -0.22 -5.34
CA LEU A 80 5.27 1.20 -5.59
C LEU A 80 6.16 1.40 -6.84
N LYS A 81 6.99 0.41 -7.17
CA LYS A 81 7.85 0.44 -8.37
C LYS A 81 6.98 0.32 -9.61
N SER A 82 6.13 -0.71 -9.67
CA SER A 82 5.20 -0.94 -10.78
C SER A 82 4.27 0.27 -11.00
N ARG A 83 3.71 0.84 -9.93
CA ARG A 83 2.88 2.05 -10.01
C ARG A 83 3.64 3.26 -10.58
N HIS A 84 4.89 3.44 -10.18
CA HIS A 84 5.73 4.54 -10.68
C HIS A 84 6.02 4.39 -12.18
N GLU A 85 6.41 3.19 -12.61
CA GLU A 85 6.67 2.85 -14.01
C GLU A 85 5.42 3.06 -14.88
N ALA A 86 4.25 2.59 -14.42
CA ALA A 86 2.99 2.81 -15.12
C ALA A 86 2.67 4.30 -15.30
N ARG A 87 2.90 5.12 -14.26
CA ARG A 87 2.70 6.57 -14.33
C ARG A 87 3.69 7.26 -15.28
N LEU A 88 4.95 6.80 -15.28
CA LEU A 88 5.96 7.31 -16.21
C LEU A 88 5.60 6.98 -17.67
N ALA A 89 5.15 5.76 -17.95
CA ALA A 89 4.74 5.34 -19.28
C ALA A 89 3.63 6.23 -19.85
N VAL A 90 2.59 6.52 -19.05
CA VAL A 90 1.49 7.43 -19.44
C VAL A 90 2.02 8.84 -19.74
N LYS A 91 2.94 9.35 -18.92
CA LYS A 91 3.53 10.68 -19.13
C LYS A 91 4.32 10.75 -20.44
N LEU A 92 5.12 9.72 -20.72
CA LEU A 92 5.94 9.64 -21.93
C LEU A 92 5.07 9.57 -23.19
N GLN A 93 4.00 8.78 -23.16
CA GLN A 93 3.01 8.70 -24.24
C GLN A 93 2.32 10.05 -24.47
N GLY A 94 1.94 10.77 -23.42
CA GLY A 94 1.33 12.09 -23.54
C GLY A 94 2.27 13.19 -24.04
N SER A 95 3.60 13.00 -23.91
CA SER A 95 4.61 13.94 -24.42
C SER A 95 5.07 13.68 -25.85
N ALA A 96 4.73 12.52 -26.42
CA ALA A 96 4.99 12.22 -27.82
C ALA A 96 4.02 13.01 -28.70
N VAL A 97 4.36 14.27 -29.00
CA VAL A 97 3.70 15.04 -30.06
C VAL A 97 3.95 14.31 -31.38
N ALA A 98 2.88 13.96 -32.09
CA ALA A 98 2.99 13.41 -33.44
C ALA A 98 3.74 14.41 -34.31
N LEU A 99 4.85 13.99 -34.92
CA LEU A 99 5.49 14.78 -35.98
C LEU A 99 4.46 14.96 -37.09
N PRO A 100 4.14 16.19 -37.51
CA PRO A 100 3.29 16.37 -38.69
C PRO A 100 4.04 15.77 -39.88
N GLU A 101 3.45 14.74 -40.50
CA GLU A 101 3.96 14.21 -41.77
C GLU A 101 3.98 15.37 -42.77
N ALA A 102 5.17 15.66 -43.30
CA ALA A 102 5.45 16.74 -44.23
C ALA A 102 5.15 16.33 -45.68
#